data_AF-A0A938GUX4-F1
#
_entry.id   AF-A0A938GUX4-F1
#
_cell.length_a   1.000
_cell.length_b   1.000
_cell.length_c   1.000
_cell.angle_alpha   90.00
_cell.angle_beta   90.00
_cell.angle_gamma   90.00
#
_symmetry.space_group_name_H-M   'P 1'
#
loop_
_entity.id
_entity.type
_entity.pdbx_description
1 polymer ?
#
loop_
_entity_poly.entity_id
_entity_poly.type
_entity_poly.pdbx_seq_one_letter_code
_entity_poly.pdbx_strand_id
1 'polypeptide(L)'
;MSAATAGTVGAFGLVPPAPGGAVREVAGTPRHPYHAAYSGAHLSRVAFPLGGLGAGMICLEGTGALSHFSLRHKPDVFHEPCTFAALAIRGRTPLARVLEGPVPPWKLFGSRGSARGAAGSSFGLPRFARAEF
;
A
#
# COMPACT_ATOMS: atom_id res chain seq x y z
N MET A 1 -3.42 -67.16 2.45
CA MET A 1 -4.51 -66.39 3.09
C MET A 1 -3.89 -65.14 3.68
N SER A 2 -4.41 -63.99 3.24
CA SER A 2 -3.88 -62.64 3.43
C SER A 2 -4.36 -62.07 4.78
N ALA A 3 -3.48 -61.40 5.53
CA ALA A 3 -3.83 -60.64 6.72
C ALA A 3 -3.50 -59.17 6.46
N ALA A 4 -4.52 -58.39 6.11
CA ALA A 4 -4.43 -56.95 5.90
C ALA A 4 -4.78 -56.22 7.20
N THR A 5 -3.82 -55.42 7.68
CA THR A 5 -3.93 -54.49 8.80
C THR A 5 -4.89 -53.35 8.45
N ALA A 6 -5.98 -53.22 9.21
CA ALA A 6 -6.92 -52.11 9.09
C ALA A 6 -6.37 -50.88 9.83
N GLY A 7 -5.84 -49.91 9.09
CA GLY A 7 -5.55 -48.56 9.58
C GLY A 7 -6.62 -47.58 9.09
N THR A 8 -7.42 -47.06 10.01
CA THR A 8 -8.46 -46.05 9.75
C THR A 8 -7.82 -44.70 9.45
N VAL A 9 -7.94 -44.23 8.20
CA VAL A 9 -7.54 -42.86 7.82
C VAL A 9 -8.67 -41.92 8.19
N GLY A 10 -8.40 -41.03 9.16
CA GLY A 10 -9.32 -39.97 9.57
C GLY A 10 -9.62 -39.02 8.41
N ALA A 11 -10.90 -38.74 8.17
CA ALA A 11 -11.36 -37.80 7.17
C ALA A 11 -11.01 -36.37 7.59
N PHE A 12 -9.99 -35.78 6.97
CA PHE A 12 -9.80 -34.32 7.00
C PHE A 12 -10.96 -33.70 6.22
N GLY A 13 -11.84 -33.00 6.93
CA GLY A 13 -12.96 -32.27 6.35
C GLY A 13 -12.47 -31.24 5.33
N LEU A 14 -12.97 -31.34 4.10
CA LEU A 14 -12.81 -30.34 3.06
C LEU A 14 -13.54 -29.07 3.49
N VAL A 15 -12.79 -28.03 3.87
CA VAL A 15 -13.32 -26.67 3.96
C VAL A 15 -13.70 -26.23 2.55
N PRO A 16 -14.97 -25.86 2.29
CA PRO A 16 -15.34 -25.35 0.98
C PRO A 16 -14.59 -24.03 0.72
N PRO A 17 -14.09 -23.80 -0.51
CA PRO A 17 -13.44 -22.55 -0.85
C PRO A 17 -14.42 -21.39 -0.64
N ALA A 18 -13.94 -20.32 0.01
CA ALA A 18 -14.71 -19.09 0.18
C ALA A 18 -15.20 -18.60 -1.19
N PRO A 19 -16.44 -18.07 -1.28
CA PRO A 19 -16.98 -17.59 -2.55
C PRO A 19 -16.03 -16.53 -3.13
N GLY A 20 -15.52 -16.81 -4.33
CA GLY A 20 -14.62 -15.93 -5.05
C GLY A 20 -15.23 -14.54 -5.12
N GLY A 21 -14.53 -13.55 -4.55
CA GLY A 21 -14.93 -12.16 -4.66
C GLY A 21 -15.06 -11.81 -6.14
N ALA A 22 -16.26 -11.39 -6.53
CA ALA A 22 -16.52 -10.93 -7.89
C ALA A 22 -15.45 -9.91 -8.26
N VAL A 23 -14.67 -10.22 -9.29
CA VAL A 23 -13.73 -9.26 -9.88
C VAL A 23 -14.61 -8.19 -10.49
N ARG A 24 -14.87 -7.13 -9.73
CA ARG A 24 -15.68 -6.01 -10.17
C ARG A 24 -14.95 -5.39 -11.34
N GLU A 25 -15.56 -5.44 -12.51
CA GLU A 25 -15.08 -4.73 -13.69
C GLU A 25 -14.78 -3.29 -13.27
N VAL A 26 -13.53 -2.88 -13.47
CA VAL A 26 -13.09 -1.53 -13.10
C VAL A 26 -13.72 -0.59 -14.11
N ALA A 27 -14.93 -0.13 -13.80
CA ALA A 27 -15.51 1.04 -14.43
C ALA A 27 -14.42 2.12 -14.43
N GLY A 28 -14.07 2.63 -15.63
CA GLY A 28 -13.00 3.59 -15.77
C GLY A 28 -13.16 4.74 -14.78
N THR A 29 -12.06 5.16 -14.16
CA THR A 29 -12.08 6.23 -13.15
C THR A 29 -12.83 7.44 -13.74
N PRO A 30 -13.91 7.92 -13.10
CA PRO A 30 -14.68 9.05 -13.61
C PRO A 30 -13.76 10.25 -13.81
N ARG A 31 -14.05 11.10 -14.80
CA ARG A 31 -13.24 12.30 -15.03
C ARG A 31 -13.26 13.18 -13.79
N HIS A 32 -12.08 13.53 -13.30
CA HIS A 32 -11.91 14.45 -12.20
C HIS A 32 -12.20 15.90 -12.64
N PRO A 33 -12.95 16.70 -11.87
CA PRO A 33 -13.21 18.10 -12.20
C PRO A 33 -11.93 18.94 -12.17
N TYR A 34 -11.77 19.80 -13.17
CA TYR A 34 -10.63 20.72 -13.23
C TYR A 34 -10.53 21.57 -11.94
N HIS A 35 -9.32 21.68 -11.37
CA HIS A 35 -9.02 22.36 -10.10
C HIS A 35 -9.69 21.82 -8.82
N ALA A 36 -10.38 20.68 -8.86
CA ALA A 36 -10.84 20.05 -7.63
C ALA A 36 -9.69 19.34 -6.89
N ALA A 37 -9.90 19.02 -5.61
CA ALA A 37 -8.97 18.19 -4.88
C ALA A 37 -8.99 16.74 -5.40
N TYR A 38 -7.83 16.11 -5.47
CA TYR A 38 -7.67 14.72 -5.86
C TYR A 38 -7.99 13.81 -4.67
N SER A 39 -8.79 12.77 -4.91
CA SER A 39 -9.15 11.80 -3.88
C SER A 39 -9.43 10.42 -4.48
N GLY A 40 -9.41 9.40 -3.62
CA GLY A 40 -9.71 8.02 -4.00
C GLY A 40 -8.82 7.50 -5.13
N ALA A 41 -9.43 6.98 -6.20
CA ALA A 41 -8.70 6.41 -7.33
C ALA A 41 -7.76 7.41 -8.03
N HIS A 42 -8.08 8.72 -8.00
CA HIS A 42 -7.28 9.77 -8.64
C HIS A 42 -5.94 10.04 -7.95
N LEU A 43 -5.76 9.56 -6.71
CA LEU A 43 -4.48 9.62 -5.99
C LEU A 43 -3.48 8.56 -6.47
N SER A 44 -3.94 7.60 -7.27
CA SER A 44 -3.11 6.50 -7.74
C SER A 44 -2.09 7.00 -8.75
N ARG A 45 -0.80 6.74 -8.48
CA ARG A 45 0.33 7.08 -9.38
C ARG A 45 0.55 8.60 -9.58
N VAL A 46 0.01 9.43 -8.68
CA VAL A 46 0.35 10.86 -8.62
C VAL A 46 1.51 11.07 -7.65
N ALA A 47 2.48 11.89 -8.06
CA ALA A 47 3.63 12.26 -7.25
C ALA A 47 4.05 13.70 -7.54
N PHE A 48 4.20 14.51 -6.49
CA PHE A 48 4.64 15.90 -6.55
C PHE A 48 6.12 15.98 -6.15
N PRO A 49 7.02 16.33 -7.08
CA PRO A 49 8.44 16.45 -6.74
C PRO A 49 8.66 17.64 -5.81
N LEU A 50 9.33 17.39 -4.70
CA LEU A 50 9.85 18.39 -3.78
C LEU A 50 11.36 18.48 -3.98
N GLY A 51 11.83 19.69 -4.28
CA GLY A 51 13.25 19.95 -4.51
C GLY A 51 13.48 20.92 -5.66
N GLY A 52 14.52 21.75 -5.52
CA GLY A 52 14.98 22.65 -6.57
C GLY A 52 15.94 21.98 -7.55
N LEU A 53 16.25 22.68 -8.63
CA LEU A 53 17.30 22.26 -9.56
C LEU A 53 18.64 22.09 -8.81
N GLY A 54 19.25 20.92 -8.96
CA GLY A 54 20.54 20.60 -8.32
C GLY A 54 20.50 20.32 -6.81
N ALA A 55 19.36 20.48 -6.12
CA ALA A 55 19.25 20.19 -4.69
C ALA A 55 19.03 18.70 -4.38
N GLY A 56 18.62 17.92 -5.38
CA GLY A 56 18.04 16.60 -5.19
C GLY A 56 16.52 16.67 -5.07
N MET A 57 15.87 15.52 -5.20
CA MET A 57 14.41 15.41 -5.28
C MET A 57 13.90 14.31 -4.34
N ILE A 58 12.78 14.60 -3.69
CA ILE A 58 11.95 13.66 -2.95
C ILE A 58 10.53 13.92 -3.41
N CYS A 59 9.75 12.91 -3.76
CA CYS A 59 8.36 13.08 -4.15
C CYS A 59 7.40 12.92 -2.97
N LEU A 60 6.36 13.74 -2.96
CA LEU A 60 5.15 13.54 -2.17
C LEU A 60 4.09 12.85 -3.03
N GLU A 61 3.70 11.64 -2.68
CA GLU A 61 2.67 10.91 -3.41
C GLU A 61 1.26 11.39 -3.09
N GLY A 62 0.30 11.04 -3.95
CA GLY A 62 -1.12 11.27 -3.70
C GLY A 62 -1.67 10.60 -2.44
N THR A 63 -0.94 9.67 -1.80
CA THR A 63 -1.33 9.12 -0.49
C THR A 63 -0.66 9.82 0.69
N GLY A 64 0.20 10.82 0.44
CA GLY A 64 1.01 11.51 1.44
C GLY A 64 2.33 10.82 1.77
N ALA A 65 2.63 9.68 1.14
CA ALA A 65 3.90 8.99 1.33
C ALA A 65 5.05 9.77 0.68
N LEU A 66 6.23 9.74 1.31
CA LEU A 66 7.47 10.25 0.72
C LEU A 66 8.14 9.14 -0.09
N SER A 67 8.43 9.40 -1.36
CA SER A 67 9.04 8.41 -2.25
C SER A 67 10.00 9.06 -3.25
N HIS A 68 10.53 8.26 -4.17
CA HIS A 68 11.38 8.71 -5.28
C HIS A 68 12.61 9.53 -4.84
N PHE A 69 13.31 9.07 -3.80
CA PHE A 69 14.47 9.78 -3.26
C PHE A 69 15.64 9.78 -4.26
N SER A 70 15.76 10.88 -5.00
CA SER A 70 16.81 11.14 -5.97
C SER A 70 17.81 12.14 -5.39
N LEU A 71 18.75 11.62 -4.59
CA LEU A 71 19.73 12.42 -3.86
C LEU A 71 21.12 12.35 -4.51
N ARG A 72 22.00 13.29 -4.16
CA ARG A 72 23.42 13.29 -4.57
C ARG A 72 23.64 13.21 -6.09
N HIS A 73 22.80 13.91 -6.86
CA HIS A 73 22.85 13.92 -8.34
C HIS A 73 22.64 12.53 -8.98
N LYS A 74 22.02 11.59 -8.25
CA LYS A 74 21.65 10.28 -8.77
C LYS A 74 20.13 10.19 -8.89
N PRO A 75 19.58 10.13 -10.11
CA PRO A 75 18.14 9.90 -10.29
C PRO A 75 17.81 8.47 -9.86
N ASP A 76 16.94 8.35 -8.86
CA ASP A 76 16.48 7.06 -8.34
C ASP A 76 14.96 7.13 -8.05
N VAL A 77 14.19 7.03 -9.14
CA VAL A 77 12.72 7.15 -9.15
C VAL A 77 12.04 5.89 -8.59
N PHE A 78 12.76 4.92 -8.03
CA PHE A 78 12.13 3.80 -7.32
C PHE A 78 12.62 3.68 -5.88
N HIS A 79 13.41 4.64 -5.42
CA HIS A 79 13.91 4.69 -4.06
C HIS A 79 12.82 5.16 -3.09
N GLU A 80 12.25 4.24 -2.33
CA GLU A 80 11.26 4.51 -1.30
C GLU A 80 11.76 3.90 0.02
N PRO A 81 12.63 4.61 0.76
CA PRO A 81 13.10 4.15 2.05
C PRO A 81 11.96 4.26 3.08
N CYS A 82 12.00 3.49 4.16
CA CYS A 82 11.00 3.57 5.23
C CYS A 82 11.09 4.92 5.95
N THR A 83 10.41 5.94 5.43
CA THR A 83 10.44 7.31 5.91
C THR A 83 9.04 7.89 5.82
N PHE A 84 8.52 8.38 6.95
CA PHE A 84 7.16 8.87 7.05
C PHE A 84 7.05 9.90 8.17
N ALA A 85 6.05 10.76 8.08
CA ALA A 85 5.64 11.63 9.18
C ALA A 85 4.53 10.96 9.99
N ALA A 86 4.51 11.13 11.30
CA ALA A 86 3.50 10.55 12.17
C ALA A 86 3.02 11.55 13.22
N LEU A 87 1.75 11.43 13.61
CA LEU A 87 1.13 12.21 14.67
C LEU A 87 0.78 11.30 15.84
N ALA A 88 1.24 11.69 17.04
CA ALA A 88 0.92 11.02 18.28
C ALA A 88 0.19 11.99 19.22
N ILE A 89 -1.01 11.60 19.65
CA ILE A 89 -1.85 12.36 20.58
C ILE A 89 -1.82 11.63 21.92
N ARG A 90 -1.41 12.33 22.97
CA ARG A 90 -1.40 11.84 24.36
C ARG A 90 -2.72 12.18 25.04
N GLY A 91 -3.22 11.28 25.89
CA GLY A 91 -4.48 11.46 26.63
C GLY A 91 -4.92 10.16 27.30
N ARG A 92 -6.20 10.09 27.72
CA ARG A 92 -6.79 8.87 28.30
C ARG A 92 -6.74 7.67 27.36
N THR A 93 -6.87 7.93 26.05
CA THR A 93 -6.73 6.95 24.98
C THR A 93 -5.65 7.42 24.00
N PRO A 94 -4.39 7.03 24.20
CA PRO A 94 -3.30 7.46 23.34
C PRO A 94 -3.49 6.92 21.91
N LEU A 95 -3.22 7.75 20.91
CA LEU A 95 -3.35 7.40 19.50
C LEU A 95 -2.11 7.84 18.73
N ALA A 96 -1.60 6.96 17.86
CA ALA A 96 -0.52 7.27 16.93
C ALA A 96 -0.91 6.79 15.53
N ARG A 97 -0.74 7.65 14.53
CA ARG A 97 -0.98 7.32 13.12
C ARG A 97 0.07 7.96 12.24
N VAL A 98 0.44 7.25 11.18
CA VAL A 98 1.20 7.80 10.07
C VAL A 98 0.33 8.82 9.34
N LEU A 99 0.89 9.97 8.98
CA LEU A 99 0.24 11.06 8.23
C LEU A 99 0.10 10.71 6.74
N GLU A 100 -0.38 9.50 6.46
CA GLU A 100 -0.57 8.96 5.12
C GLU A 100 -1.96 8.34 5.02
N GLY A 101 -2.51 8.33 3.81
CA GLY A 101 -3.72 7.62 3.46
C GLY A 101 -3.52 6.10 3.29
N PRO A 102 -4.55 5.42 2.80
CA PRO A 102 -4.48 4.00 2.47
C PRO A 102 -3.40 3.70 1.44
N VAL A 103 -2.72 2.56 1.58
CA VAL A 103 -1.72 2.11 0.60
C VAL A 103 -2.42 1.77 -0.71
N PRO A 104 -1.98 2.32 -1.86
CA PRO A 104 -2.67 2.09 -3.12
C PRO A 104 -2.47 0.64 -3.58
N PRO A 105 -3.48 -0.01 -4.20
CA PRO A 105 -3.41 -1.43 -4.55
C PRO A 105 -2.22 -1.81 -5.44
N TRP A 106 -1.80 -0.90 -6.33
CA TRP A 106 -0.66 -1.14 -7.22
C TRP A 106 0.67 -1.29 -6.45
N LYS A 107 0.82 -0.67 -5.28
CA LYS A 107 2.00 -0.86 -4.41
C LYS A 107 1.97 -2.20 -3.68
N LEU A 108 0.78 -2.63 -3.26
CA LEU A 108 0.58 -3.89 -2.54
C LEU A 108 0.76 -5.11 -3.45
N PHE A 109 0.36 -5.03 -4.72
CA PHE A 109 0.33 -6.19 -5.61
C PHE A 109 1.26 -6.07 -6.83
N GLY A 110 1.55 -4.86 -7.31
CA GLY A 110 2.28 -4.63 -8.56
C GLY A 110 3.76 -4.28 -8.42
N SER A 111 4.23 -3.86 -7.24
CA SER A 111 5.60 -3.42 -7.03
C SER A 111 6.58 -4.58 -6.79
N ARG A 112 7.87 -4.37 -7.10
CA ARG A 112 8.92 -5.38 -6.86
C ARG A 112 8.95 -5.76 -5.38
N GLY A 113 8.86 -7.06 -5.08
CA GLY A 113 8.88 -7.56 -3.70
C GLY A 113 7.51 -7.56 -2.99
N SER A 114 6.43 -7.16 -3.67
CA SER A 114 5.05 -7.22 -3.17
C SER A 114 4.66 -8.62 -2.65
N ALA A 115 4.98 -9.67 -3.41
CA ALA A 115 4.70 -11.07 -3.07
C ALA A 115 5.40 -11.56 -1.80
N ARG A 116 6.39 -10.81 -1.28
CA ARG A 116 7.09 -11.09 -0.01
C ARG A 116 6.69 -10.13 1.10
N GLY A 117 5.54 -9.49 0.97
CA GLY A 117 5.03 -8.52 1.95
C GLY A 117 5.73 -7.16 1.92
N ALA A 118 6.40 -6.81 0.79
CA ALA A 118 7.11 -5.54 0.63
C ALA A 118 8.03 -5.21 1.82
N ALA A 119 8.98 -6.12 2.09
CA ALA A 119 9.91 -6.01 3.22
C ALA A 119 10.59 -4.63 3.27
N GLY A 120 10.61 -4.02 4.45
CA GLY A 120 11.13 -2.66 4.65
C GLY A 120 10.14 -1.53 4.38
N SER A 121 8.89 -1.83 4.01
CA SER A 121 7.83 -0.81 3.85
C SER A 121 7.10 -0.51 5.16
N SER A 122 6.41 0.64 5.19
CA SER A 122 5.57 1.09 6.30
C SER A 122 4.09 0.66 6.15
N PHE A 123 3.78 -0.30 5.26
CA PHE A 123 2.40 -0.61 4.87
C PHE A 123 1.55 -1.20 6.00
N GLY A 124 2.18 -1.82 7.00
CA GLY A 124 1.48 -2.37 8.18
C GLY A 124 1.17 -1.35 9.28
N LEU A 125 1.64 -0.11 9.16
CA LEU A 125 1.46 0.90 10.21
C LEU A 125 0.04 1.52 10.19
N PRO A 126 -0.50 1.95 11.34
CA PRO A 126 -1.79 2.64 11.40
C PRO A 126 -1.79 3.93 10.59
N ARG A 127 -2.74 4.06 9.65
CA ARG A 127 -2.88 5.17 8.70
C ARG A 127 -4.23 5.88 8.84
N PHE A 128 -4.40 6.99 8.11
CA PHE A 128 -5.71 7.61 7.95
C PHE A 128 -6.55 6.84 6.93
N ALA A 129 -7.86 6.81 7.14
CA ALA A 129 -8.80 6.10 6.26
C ALA A 129 -8.97 6.79 4.89
N ARG A 130 -8.65 8.08 4.81
CA ARG A 130 -8.78 8.92 3.60
C ARG A 130 -7.61 9.89 3.49
N ALA A 131 -7.26 10.21 2.25
CA ALA A 131 -6.35 11.29 1.90
C ALA A 131 -6.97 12.10 0.75
N GLU A 132 -6.64 13.39 0.69
CA GLU A 132 -7.13 14.36 -0.28
C GLU A 132 -6.05 15.43 -0.47
N PHE A 133 -5.79 15.83 -1.72
CA PHE A 133 -4.72 16.77 -2.09
C PHE A 133 -5.19 17.80 -3.10
#